data_AF-A0A3D4FLI7-F1
#
_entry.id   AF-A0A3D4FLI7-F1
#
_cell.length_a   1.000
_cell.length_b   1.000
_cell.length_c   1.000
_cell.angle_alpha   90.00
_cell.angle_beta   90.00
_cell.angle_gamma   90.00
#
_symmetry.space_group_name_H-M   'P 1'
#
loop_
_entity.id
_entity.type
_entity.pdbx_description
1 polymer ?
#
loop_
_entity_poly.entity_id
_entity_poly.type
_entity_poly.pdbx_seq_one_letter_code
_entity_poly.pdbx_strand_id
1 'polypeptide(L)' 'VPNGNITDLENGDFILQFALPKGEMSWMGILLNYGNKIKVMEPKELKEKFIVKAKEIIDIYK' A
#
# COMPACT_ATOMS: atom_id res chain seq x y z
N VAL A 1 4.90 17.50 -14.59
CA VAL A 1 4.45 16.10 -14.84
C VAL A 1 3.83 15.58 -13.55
N PRO A 2 2.63 14.98 -13.57
CA PRO A 2 2.03 14.40 -12.37
C PRO A 2 2.91 13.27 -11.81
N ASN A 3 2.95 13.14 -10.46
CA ASN A 3 3.79 12.17 -9.75
C ASN A 3 3.25 10.72 -9.77
N GLY A 4 2.18 10.46 -10.52
CA GLY A 4 1.58 9.15 -10.61
C GLY A 4 0.70 8.96 -11.84
N ASN A 5 0.46 7.68 -12.14
CA ASN A 5 -0.38 7.19 -13.22
C ASN A 5 -1.49 6.33 -12.63
N ILE A 6 -2.69 6.45 -13.20
CA ILE A 6 -3.86 5.65 -12.86
C ILE A 6 -4.19 4.79 -14.08
N THR A 7 -4.40 3.50 -13.85
CA THR A 7 -4.90 2.56 -14.86
C THR A 7 -6.20 1.95 -14.34
N ASP A 8 -7.33 2.30 -14.96
CA ASP A 8 -8.63 1.74 -14.61
C ASP A 8 -8.73 0.27 -15.03
N LEU A 9 -9.42 -0.53 -14.22
CA LEU A 9 -9.69 -1.94 -14.48
C LEU A 9 -11.18 -2.14 -14.79
N GLU A 10 -11.51 -3.18 -15.56
CA GLU A 10 -12.90 -3.48 -15.97
C GLU A 10 -13.84 -3.74 -14.78
N ASN A 11 -13.30 -4.17 -13.64
CA ASN A 11 -14.06 -4.46 -12.42
C ASN A 11 -14.37 -3.22 -11.57
N GLY A 12 -13.99 -2.03 -12.03
CA GLY A 12 -14.19 -0.76 -11.30
C GLY A 12 -13.10 -0.43 -10.29
N ASP A 13 -12.07 -1.28 -10.14
CA ASP A 13 -10.85 -0.94 -9.41
C ASP A 13 -9.90 -0.13 -10.29
N PHE A 14 -8.82 0.39 -9.70
CA PHE A 14 -7.73 1.01 -10.44
C PHE A 14 -6.36 0.64 -9.86
N ILE A 15 -5.33 0.71 -10.70
CA ILE A 15 -3.93 0.63 -10.29
C ILE A 15 -3.38 2.04 -10.21
N LEU A 16 -2.92 2.44 -9.03
CA LEU A 16 -2.17 3.68 -8.82
C LEU A 16 -0.67 3.37 -8.76
N GLN A 17 0.08 3.88 -9.74
CA GLN A 17 1.53 3.84 -9.74
C GLN A 17 2.06 5.24 -9.49
N PHE A 18 2.94 5.42 -8.50
CA PHE A 18 3.46 6.73 -8.13
C PHE A 18 4.81 6.61 -7.42
N ALA A 19 5.59 7.69 -7.43
CA ALA A 19 6.85 7.74 -6.69
C ALA A 19 6.63 8.27 -5.27
N LEU A 20 7.29 7.65 -4.31
CA LEU A 20 7.26 8.05 -2.90
C LEU A 20 8.57 8.75 -2.51
N PRO A 21 8.51 9.76 -1.63
CA PRO A 21 9.70 10.44 -1.14
C PRO A 21 10.62 9.47 -0.39
N LYS A 22 11.92 9.49 -0.72
CA LYS A 22 12.94 8.65 -0.08
C LYS A 22 13.20 9.11 1.35
N GLY A 23 13.22 8.18 2.31
CA GLY A 23 13.53 8.46 3.71
C GLY A 23 12.36 8.99 4.54
N GLU A 24 11.21 9.22 3.93
CA GLU A 24 9.96 9.51 4.63
C GLU A 24 9.17 8.22 4.85
N MET A 25 8.40 8.13 5.95
CA MET A 25 7.56 6.97 6.26
C MET A 25 6.08 7.36 6.51
N SER A 26 5.74 8.65 6.53
CA SER A 26 4.37 9.13 6.81
C SER A 26 3.33 8.55 5.83
N TRP A 27 3.71 8.44 4.55
CA TRP A 27 2.89 7.82 3.52
C TRP A 27 2.55 6.35 3.82
N MET A 28 3.41 5.63 4.55
CA MET A 28 3.15 4.23 4.91
C MET A 28 1.99 4.14 5.90
N GLY A 29 1.89 5.08 6.85
CA GLY A 29 0.75 5.18 7.76
C GLY A 29 -0.56 5.45 7.01
N ILE A 30 -0.53 6.35 6.02
CA ILE A 30 -1.69 6.64 5.16
C ILE A 30 -2.15 5.38 4.42
N LEU A 31 -1.21 4.65 3.81
CA LEU A 31 -1.54 3.41 3.10
C LEU A 31 -2.09 2.33 4.05
N LEU A 32 -1.54 2.19 5.26
CA LEU A 32 -2.05 1.24 6.26
C LEU A 32 -3.47 1.59 6.72
N ASN A 33 -3.85 2.87 6.79
CA ASN A 33 -5.20 3.30 7.16
C ASN A 33 -6.28 2.80 6.20
N TYR A 34 -5.94 2.52 4.93
CA TYR A 34 -6.89 1.92 3.99
C TYR A 34 -7.16 0.44 4.28
N GLY A 35 -6.36 -0.21 5.13
CA GLY A 35 -6.58 -1.60 5.55
C GLY A 35 -6.73 -2.55 4.36
N ASN A 36 -7.88 -3.23 4.28
CA ASN A 36 -8.18 -4.19 3.22
C ASN A 36 -8.71 -3.57 1.92
N LYS A 37 -8.76 -2.24 1.81
CA LYS A 37 -9.22 -1.53 0.60
C LYS A 37 -8.13 -1.31 -0.43
N ILE A 38 -6.87 -1.57 -0.08
CA ILE A 38 -5.75 -1.50 -1.02
C ILE A 38 -4.95 -2.80 -1.00
N LYS A 39 -4.21 -3.04 -2.08
CA LYS A 39 -3.25 -4.13 -2.18
C LYS A 39 -1.96 -3.59 -2.78
N VAL A 40 -0.87 -3.70 -2.03
CA VAL A 40 0.47 -3.40 -2.56
C VAL A 40 0.85 -4.48 -3.57
N MET A 41 1.03 -4.08 -4.84
CA MET A 41 1.51 -4.97 -5.90
C MET A 41 3.04 -4.99 -5.95
N GLU A 42 3.66 -3.81 -5.92
CA GLU A 42 5.10 -3.61 -5.98
C GLU A 42 5.53 -2.40 -5.12
N PRO A 43 6.80 -2.32 -4.69
CA PRO A 43 7.80 -3.38 -4.80
C PRO A 43 7.58 -4.48 -3.75
N LYS A 44 8.24 -5.64 -3.93
CA LYS A 44 8.05 -6.82 -3.07
C LYS A 44 8.34 -6.51 -1.59
N GLU A 45 9.37 -5.72 -1.31
CA GLU A 45 9.77 -5.35 0.04
C GLU A 45 8.68 -4.53 0.74
N LEU A 46 7.94 -3.70 0.00
CA LEU A 46 6.82 -2.94 0.55
C LEU A 46 5.65 -3.86 0.89
N LYS A 47 5.35 -4.81 0.00
CA LYS A 47 4.33 -5.83 0.24
C LYS A 47 4.64 -6.66 1.49
N GLU A 48 5.90 -7.07 1.67
CA GLU A 48 6.33 -7.81 2.86
C GLU A 48 6.15 -7.00 4.15
N LYS A 49 6.48 -5.70 4.15
CA LYS A 49 6.23 -4.81 5.30
C LYS A 49 4.76 -4.76 5.69
N PHE A 50 3.84 -4.70 4.73
CA PHE A 50 2.40 -4.70 4.98
C PHE A 50 1.93 -6.02 5.58
N ILE A 51 2.42 -7.14 5.06
CA ILE A 51 2.11 -8.47 5.59
C ILE A 51 2.59 -8.61 7.04
N VAL A 52 3.81 -8.14 7.36
CA VAL A 52 4.34 -8.17 8.72
C VAL A 52 3.46 -7.34 9.66
N LYS A 53 3.10 -6.11 9.28
CA LYS A 53 2.22 -5.25 10.09
C LYS A 53 0.84 -5.86 10.32
N ALA A 54 0.26 -6.50 9.30
CA ALA A 54 -1.02 -7.19 9.44
C ALA A 54 -0.92 -8.38 10.42
N LYS A 55 0.17 -9.16 10.36
CA LYS A 55 0.41 -10.26 11.31
C LYS A 55 0.56 -9.76 12.75
N GLU A 56 1.35 -8.71 12.96
CA GLU A 56 1.51 -8.08 14.28
C GLU A 56 0.16 -7.65 14.88
N ILE A 57 -0.73 -7.05 14.07
CA ILE A 57 -2.08 -6.67 14.51
C ILE A 57 -2.90 -7.91 14.87
N ILE A 58 -2.90 -8.94 14.03
CA ILE A 58 -3.64 -10.18 14.27
C ILE A 58 -3.16 -10.85 15.58
N ASP A 59 -1.86 -10.84 15.85
CA ASP A 59 -1.26 -11.46 17.02
C ASP A 59 -1.68 -10.78 18.33
N ILE A 60 -2.13 -9.52 18.32
CA ILE A 60 -2.67 -8.83 19.50
C ILE A 60 -4.01 -9.44 19.98
N TYR A 61 -4.76 -10.06 19.08
CA TYR A 61 -6.10 -10.60 19.35
C TYR A 61 -6.14 -12.14 19.47
N LYS A 62 -4.97 -12.79 19.45
CA LYS A 62 -4.83 -14.24 19.69
C LYS A 62 -4.68 -14.53 21.17
#